data_AF-A0A7S2N9X1-F1
#
_entry.id   AF-A0A7S2N9X1-F1
#
_cell.length_a   1.000
_cell.length_b   1.000
_cell.length_c   1.000
_cell.angle_alpha   90.00
_cell.angle_beta   90.00
_cell.angle_gamma   90.00
#
_symmetry.space_group_name_H-M   'P 1'
#
loop_
_entity.id
_entity.type
_entity.pdbx_description
1 polymer ?
#
loop_
_entity_poly.entity_id
_entity_poly.type
_entity_poly.pdbx_seq_one_letter_code
_entity_poly.pdbx_strand_id
1 'polypeptide(L)'
;RGEVFERFRFDFRLELGTSCDVELLRTHLRSFLLKIHVCDSTLAPLADAELSFAAELHTAPSRSSQPLPASLQESWVDCDLTQELSAVPGGCVVPIKSLSIDGFRLGLCVVAAAPS
;
A
#
# COMPACT_ATOMS: atom_id res chain seq x y z
N ARG A 1 -1.50 -20.35 5.86
CA ARG A 1 -1.58 -19.11 5.05
C ARG A 1 -0.62 -19.27 3.87
N GLY A 2 -1.01 -18.81 2.68
CA GLY A 2 -0.21 -18.98 1.45
C GLY A 2 1.06 -18.12 1.43
N GLU A 3 1.92 -18.38 0.45
CA GLU A 3 3.12 -17.58 0.18
C GLU A 3 2.75 -16.18 -0.34
N VAL A 4 3.52 -15.16 0.05
CA VAL A 4 3.32 -13.77 -0.40
C VAL A 4 4.29 -13.47 -1.54
N PHE A 5 3.75 -13.22 -2.74
CA PHE A 5 4.54 -12.94 -3.94
C PHE A 5 4.84 -11.45 -4.12
N GLU A 6 3.85 -10.60 -3.81
CA GLU A 6 3.94 -9.15 -3.97
C GLU A 6 3.21 -8.44 -2.85
N ARG A 7 3.69 -7.25 -2.48
CA ARG A 7 3.02 -6.34 -1.54
C ARG A 7 2.99 -4.93 -2.09
N PHE A 8 1.81 -4.46 -2.47
CA PHE A 8 1.57 -3.07 -2.86
C PHE A 8 1.40 -2.23 -1.60
N ARG A 9 2.37 -1.35 -1.31
CA ARG A 9 2.36 -0.48 -0.14
C ARG A 9 1.99 0.94 -0.51
N PHE A 10 0.88 1.42 0.04
CA PHE A 10 0.44 2.80 -0.06
C PHE A 10 0.81 3.57 1.22
N ASP A 11 1.81 4.44 1.12
CA ASP A 11 2.25 5.29 2.23
C ASP A 11 1.48 6.61 2.21
N PHE A 12 0.47 6.72 3.08
CA PHE A 12 -0.41 7.88 3.17
C PHE A 12 -0.02 8.80 4.33
N ARG A 13 0.04 10.11 4.07
CA ARG A 13 0.12 11.15 5.11
C ARG A 13 -0.81 12.31 4.78
N LEU A 14 -1.56 12.74 5.79
CA LEU A 14 -2.45 13.89 5.74
C LEU A 14 -2.11 14.83 6.91
N GLU A 15 -1.87 16.10 6.61
CA GLU A 15 -1.68 17.14 7.62
C GLU A 15 -3.02 17.85 7.84
N LEU A 16 -3.51 17.79 9.08
CA LEU A 16 -4.77 18.40 9.46
C LEU A 16 -4.61 19.93 9.56
N GLY A 17 -5.61 20.68 9.06
CA GLY A 17 -5.62 22.15 9.11
C GLY A 17 -5.05 22.83 7.87
N THR A 18 -4.49 22.07 6.93
CA THR A 18 -4.03 22.56 5.62
C THR A 18 -5.15 22.46 4.59
N SER A 19 -5.39 23.54 3.84
CA SER A 19 -6.28 23.50 2.67
C SER A 19 -5.59 22.78 1.52
N CYS A 20 -6.22 21.76 0.96
CA CYS A 20 -5.72 21.03 -0.20
C CYS A 20 -6.53 21.43 -1.44
N ASP A 21 -5.84 21.77 -2.54
CA ASP A 21 -6.48 21.97 -3.84
C ASP A 21 -6.97 20.61 -4.36
N VAL A 22 -8.28 20.41 -4.30
CA VAL A 22 -8.95 19.15 -4.67
C VAL A 22 -8.84 18.86 -6.18
N GLU A 23 -8.82 19.88 -7.03
CA GLU A 23 -8.70 19.68 -8.48
C GLU A 23 -7.27 19.30 -8.86
N LEU A 24 -6.29 19.92 -8.21
CA LEU A 24 -4.89 19.53 -8.34
C LEU A 24 -4.67 18.11 -7.82
N LEU A 25 -5.19 17.78 -6.63
CA LEU A 25 -5.15 16.42 -6.07
C LEU A 25 -5.76 15.40 -7.03
N ARG A 26 -6.94 15.68 -7.58
CA ARG A 26 -7.61 14.81 -8.56
C ARG A 26 -6.74 14.57 -9.79
N THR A 27 -6.08 15.62 -10.28
CA THR A 27 -5.16 15.52 -11.42
C THR A 27 -3.95 14.63 -11.10
N HIS A 28 -3.36 14.78 -9.91
CA HIS A 28 -2.27 13.91 -9.47
C HIS A 28 -2.70 12.46 -9.27
N LEU A 29 -3.88 12.23 -8.69
CA LEU A 29 -4.44 10.89 -8.50
C LEU A 29 -4.71 10.18 -9.84
N ARG A 30 -5.17 10.91 -10.87
CA ARG A 30 -5.29 10.34 -12.23
C ARG A 30 -3.94 9.85 -12.75
N SER A 31 -2.88 10.66 -12.63
CA SER A 31 -1.52 10.24 -13.02
C SER A 31 -1.03 9.06 -12.19
N PHE A 32 -1.42 8.98 -10.92
CA PHE A 32 -1.10 7.86 -10.03
C PHE A 32 -1.75 6.55 -10.49
N LEU A 33 -3.05 6.58 -10.81
CA LEU A 33 -3.78 5.44 -11.35
C LEU A 33 -3.20 4.95 -12.69
N LEU A 34 -2.77 5.87 -13.56
CA LEU A 34 -2.09 5.50 -14.80
C LEU A 34 -0.77 4.76 -14.55
N LYS A 35 -0.03 5.11 -13.48
CA LYS A 35 1.20 4.40 -13.11
C LYS A 35 0.92 3.01 -12.55
N ILE A 36 -0.16 2.83 -11.79
CA ILE A 36 -0.63 1.51 -11.35
C ILE A 36 -1.00 0.65 -12.56
N HIS A 37 -1.72 1.21 -13.53
CA HIS A 37 -2.16 0.46 -14.71
C HIS A 37 -1.00 -0.12 -15.56
N VAL A 38 0.18 0.48 -15.49
CA VAL A 38 1.35 0.04 -16.26
C VAL A 38 2.47 -0.55 -15.40
N CYS A 39 2.25 -0.74 -14.09
CA CYS A 39 3.31 -1.20 -13.20
C CYS A 39 3.75 -2.64 -13.47
N ASP A 40 2.90 -3.47 -14.05
CA ASP A 40 3.22 -4.85 -14.41
C ASP A 40 4.43 -4.95 -15.34
N SER A 41 4.67 -3.93 -16.17
CA SER A 41 5.86 -3.85 -17.03
C SER A 41 7.19 -3.68 -16.24
N THR A 42 7.11 -3.35 -14.96
CA THR A 42 8.25 -3.14 -14.06
C THR A 42 8.41 -4.24 -13.02
N LEU A 43 7.45 -5.16 -12.94
CA LEU A 43 7.44 -6.26 -11.99
C LEU A 43 7.77 -7.58 -12.70
N ALA A 44 8.28 -8.55 -11.93
CA ALA A 44 8.47 -9.90 -12.45
C ALA A 44 7.10 -10.55 -12.71
N PRO A 45 6.93 -11.32 -13.79
CA PRO A 45 5.67 -12.01 -14.04
C PRO A 45 5.40 -13.04 -12.93
N LEU A 46 4.17 -13.06 -12.45
CA LEU A 46 3.70 -14.11 -11.53
C LEU A 46 3.37 -15.39 -12.30
N ALA A 47 3.54 -16.53 -11.64
CA ALA A 47 3.17 -17.82 -12.21
C ALA A 47 1.67 -17.91 -12.45
N ASP A 48 1.27 -18.71 -13.43
CA ASP A 48 -0.11 -18.95 -13.84
C ASP A 48 -0.82 -19.85 -12.81
N ALA A 49 -1.07 -19.30 -11.63
CA ALA A 49 -1.69 -19.94 -10.48
C ALA A 49 -2.94 -19.16 -10.04
N GLU A 50 -3.84 -19.81 -9.31
CA GLU A 50 -4.94 -19.12 -8.65
C GLU A 50 -4.39 -18.23 -7.53
N LEU A 51 -4.23 -16.94 -7.83
CA LEU A 51 -3.76 -15.94 -6.88
C LEU A 51 -4.95 -15.40 -6.05
N SER A 52 -4.67 -15.11 -4.78
CA SER A 52 -5.59 -14.40 -3.89
C SER A 52 -4.88 -13.17 -3.32
N PHE A 53 -5.66 -12.19 -2.86
CA PHE A 53 -5.11 -11.00 -2.22
C PHE A 53 -5.70 -10.81 -0.82
N ALA A 54 -4.95 -10.12 0.03
CA ALA A 54 -5.38 -9.66 1.34
C ALA A 54 -5.04 -8.17 1.48
N ALA A 55 -5.75 -7.48 2.37
CA ALA A 55 -5.50 -6.08 2.68
C ALA A 55 -5.06 -5.93 4.14
N GLU A 56 -4.03 -5.13 4.35
CA GLU A 56 -3.44 -4.84 5.65
C GLU A 56 -3.53 -3.33 5.91
N LEU A 57 -3.87 -2.92 7.14
CA LEU A 57 -3.93 -1.51 7.53
C LEU A 57 -2.95 -1.24 8.67
N HIS A 58 -1.92 -0.46 8.39
CA HIS A 58 -0.93 -0.06 9.38
C HIS A 58 -1.34 1.28 10.00
N THR A 59 -1.70 1.26 11.28
CA THR A 59 -2.07 2.46 12.03
C THR A 59 -0.85 3.09 12.70
N ALA A 60 -0.92 4.40 12.96
CA ALA A 60 0.14 5.09 13.69
C ALA A 60 0.26 4.51 15.13
N PRO A 61 1.49 4.36 15.68
CA PRO A 61 1.71 3.77 16.99
C PRO A 61 0.92 4.46 18.12
N SER A 62 0.67 5.77 17.99
CA SER A 62 -0.13 6.53 18.95
C SER A 62 -1.60 6.10 19.06
N ARG A 63 -2.08 5.27 18.13
CA ARG A 63 -3.42 4.68 18.12
C ARG A 63 -3.44 3.19 18.42
N SER A 64 -2.29 2.56 18.69
CA SER A 64 -2.20 1.10 18.87
C SER A 64 -3.00 0.57 20.07
N SER A 65 -3.42 1.45 20.99
CA SER A 65 -4.25 1.12 22.15
C SER A 65 -5.74 1.43 21.96
N GLN A 66 -6.12 2.08 20.86
CA GLN A 66 -7.52 2.35 20.57
C GLN A 66 -8.09 1.23 19.70
N PRO A 67 -9.19 0.60 20.13
CA PRO A 67 -9.84 -0.41 19.30
C PRO A 67 -10.30 0.23 17.98
N LEU A 68 -10.29 -0.55 16.90
CA LEU A 68 -10.87 -0.12 15.63
C LEU A 68 -12.30 0.39 15.83
N PRO A 69 -12.80 1.34 15.01
CA PRO A 69 -14.22 1.68 14.99
C PRO A 69 -15.08 0.42 14.91
N ALA A 70 -16.21 0.35 15.63
CA ALA A 70 -17.05 -0.84 15.73
C ALA A 70 -17.43 -1.43 14.35
N SER A 71 -17.68 -0.57 13.36
CA SER A 71 -17.97 -0.96 11.98
C SER A 71 -16.83 -1.71 11.27
N LEU A 72 -15.59 -1.54 11.72
CA LEU A 72 -14.42 -2.24 11.18
C LEU A 72 -14.08 -3.49 11.98
N GLN A 73 -14.44 -3.57 13.27
CA GLN A 73 -14.15 -4.74 14.11
C GLN A 73 -14.79 -6.04 13.60
N GLU A 74 -15.90 -5.96 12.88
CA GLU A 74 -16.57 -7.14 12.31
C GLU A 74 -15.83 -7.74 11.11
N SER A 75 -15.01 -6.94 10.41
CA SER A 75 -14.37 -7.33 9.14
C SER A 75 -12.85 -7.33 9.20
N TRP A 76 -12.26 -6.79 10.26
CA TRP A 76 -10.82 -6.69 10.45
C TRP A 76 -10.41 -7.45 11.70
N VAL A 77 -9.30 -8.16 11.59
CA VAL A 77 -8.66 -8.86 12.71
C VAL A 77 -7.29 -8.23 12.94
N ASP A 78 -6.84 -8.23 14.18
CA ASP A 78 -5.49 -7.76 14.50
C ASP A 78 -4.46 -8.71 13.86
N CYS A 79 -3.53 -8.12 13.11
CA CYS A 79 -2.43 -8.82 12.48
C CYS A 79 -1.18 -8.70 13.35
N ASP A 80 -0.51 -9.82 13.64
CA ASP A 80 0.76 -9.79 14.35
C ASP A 80 1.89 -9.31 13.42
N LEU A 81 2.35 -8.08 13.63
CA LEU A 81 3.44 -7.45 12.87
C LEU A 81 4.76 -8.25 12.92
N THR A 82 4.95 -9.08 13.95
CA THR A 82 6.14 -9.93 14.08
C THR A 82 6.01 -11.28 13.37
N GLN A 83 4.78 -11.74 13.10
CA GLN A 83 4.51 -12.99 12.37
C GLN A 83 4.08 -12.78 10.90
N GLU A 84 3.51 -11.64 10.52
CA GLU A 84 2.72 -11.56 9.28
C GLU A 84 3.43 -11.05 8.02
N LEU A 85 4.69 -10.68 8.07
CA LEU A 85 5.41 -10.19 6.89
C LEU A 85 6.68 -11.01 6.68
N SER A 86 6.55 -12.32 6.44
CA SER A 86 7.57 -13.04 5.70
C SER A 86 7.93 -12.17 4.50
N ALA A 87 9.13 -11.58 4.51
CA ALA A 87 9.61 -10.75 3.43
C ALA A 87 9.34 -11.56 2.16
N VAL A 88 8.72 -10.95 1.14
CA VAL A 88 8.69 -11.53 -0.20
C VAL A 88 10.09 -12.12 -0.42
N PRO A 89 10.25 -13.44 -0.61
CA PRO A 89 11.59 -14.03 -0.59
C PRO A 89 12.48 -13.39 -1.66
N GLY A 90 13.62 -12.83 -1.26
CA GLY A 90 14.46 -12.03 -2.17
C GLY A 90 13.82 -10.72 -2.64
N GLY A 91 12.84 -10.22 -1.89
CA GLY A 91 12.02 -9.08 -2.23
C GLY A 91 12.81 -7.79 -2.26
N CYS A 92 12.58 -7.00 -3.31
CA CYS A 92 13.14 -5.67 -3.46
C CYS A 92 12.02 -4.63 -3.48
N VAL A 93 12.34 -3.41 -3.06
CA VAL A 93 11.38 -2.29 -3.09
C VAL A 93 11.43 -1.66 -4.48
N VAL A 94 10.34 -1.79 -5.23
CA VAL A 94 10.14 -1.16 -6.53
C VAL A 94 9.30 0.11 -6.34
N PRO A 95 9.88 1.31 -6.39
CA PRO A 95 9.12 2.55 -6.29
C PRO A 95 8.30 2.78 -7.56
N ILE A 96 6.99 2.96 -7.42
CA ILE A 96 6.08 3.15 -8.57
C ILE A 96 5.77 4.63 -8.77
N LYS A 97 5.27 5.29 -7.73
CA LYS A 97 4.86 6.69 -7.82
C LYS A 97 4.81 7.34 -6.45
N SER A 98 5.19 8.59 -6.38
CA SER A 98 4.91 9.48 -5.26
C SER A 98 4.18 10.72 -5.76
N LEU A 99 3.29 11.24 -4.93
CA LEU A 99 2.71 12.56 -5.08
C LEU A 99 2.81 13.28 -3.74
N SER A 100 3.08 14.58 -3.80
CA SER A 100 3.13 15.47 -2.64
C SER A 100 2.51 16.79 -3.06
N ILE A 101 1.48 17.20 -2.35
CA ILE A 101 0.83 18.51 -2.45
C ILE A 101 0.64 19.03 -1.02
N ASP A 102 0.25 20.29 -0.87
CA ASP A 102 0.15 20.90 0.45
C ASP A 102 -0.79 20.11 1.37
N GLY A 103 -0.24 19.66 2.49
CA GLY A 103 -0.93 18.84 3.50
C GLY A 103 -1.28 17.41 3.08
N PHE A 104 -0.85 16.93 1.91
CA PHE A 104 -1.13 15.56 1.46
C PHE A 104 0.07 14.92 0.76
N ARG A 105 0.45 13.71 1.22
CA ARG A 105 1.47 12.88 0.58
C ARG A 105 0.95 11.46 0.40
N LEU A 106 1.16 10.91 -0.79
CA LEU A 106 0.90 9.50 -1.09
C LEU A 106 2.09 8.92 -1.84
N GLY A 107 2.67 7.85 -1.29
CA GLY A 107 3.67 7.02 -1.96
C GLY A 107 3.10 5.66 -2.30
N LEU A 108 3.53 5.08 -3.43
CA LEU A 108 3.31 3.69 -3.80
C LEU A 108 4.65 3.05 -4.13
N CYS A 109 4.94 1.96 -3.43
CA CYS A 109 5.95 1.01 -3.83
C CYS A 109 5.39 -0.41 -3.82
N VAL A 110 6.03 -1.30 -4.57
CA VAL A 110 5.75 -2.73 -4.54
C VAL A 110 6.96 -3.41 -3.93
N VAL A 111 6.74 -4.29 -2.96
CA VAL A 111 7.75 -5.26 -2.54
C VAL A 111 7.47 -6.52 -3.34
N ALA A 112 8.36 -6.88 -4.25
CA ALA A 112 8.22 -8.03 -5.14
C ALA A 112 9.58 -8.73 -5.30
N ALA A 113 9.58 -9.97 -5.76
CA ALA A 113 10.82 -10.66 -6.14
C ALA A 113 11.59 -9.82 -7.17
N ALA A 114 12.92 -9.81 -7.09
CA ALA A 114 13.74 -9.06 -8.04
C ALA A 114 13.48 -9.56 -9.48
N PRO A 115 13.35 -8.65 -10.46
CA PRO A 115 13.25 -9.04 -11.87
C PRO A 115 14.55 -9.78 -12.26
N SER A 116 14.41 -10.99 -12.79
CA SER A 116 15.50 -11.84 -13.29
C SER A 116 16.11 -11.31 -14.58
#